data_AF-A0A941BG08-F1
#
_entry.id   AF-A0A941BG08-F1
#
_cell.length_a   1.000
_cell.length_b   1.000
_cell.length_c   1.000
_cell.angle_alpha   90.00
_cell.angle_beta   90.00
_cell.angle_gamma   90.00
#
_symmetry.space_group_name_H-M   'P 1'
#
loop_
_entity.id
_entity.type
_entity.pdbx_description
1 polymer ?
#
loop_
_entity_poly.entity_id
_entity_poly.type
_entity_poly.pdbx_seq_one_letter_code
_entity_poly.pdbx_strand_id
1 'polypeptide(L)'
;MAIRRLRKAPAALEVTAFINLIVVLVPFLLSTAVFTRLAVLELNLPAQTAGVEKLQVDKLQLELVLRADAIDVGDRIGGLIAHLPHTADGPDVRALNALLHQVKAKFPDEKAATLLARPDTPYRTLVALMDATREGRTTRGTEVVKAELFPVISLGDAPQGK
;
A
#
# COMPACT_ATOMS: atom_id res chain seq x y z
N MET A 1 76.00 -57.60 -0.16
CA MET A 1 74.68 -57.38 0.47
C MET A 1 74.05 -56.16 -0.19
N ALA A 2 73.12 -56.35 -1.13
CA ALA A 2 72.58 -55.26 -1.94
C ALA A 2 71.35 -54.64 -1.25
N ILE A 3 71.47 -53.37 -0.83
CA ILE A 3 70.39 -52.63 -0.16
C ILE A 3 69.43 -52.12 -1.24
N ARG A 4 68.25 -52.74 -1.33
CA ARG A 4 67.18 -52.34 -2.25
C ARG A 4 66.43 -51.13 -1.66
N ARG A 5 66.70 -49.93 -2.18
CA ARG A 5 65.95 -48.71 -1.80
C ARG A 5 64.52 -48.79 -2.36
N LEU A 6 63.53 -48.82 -1.47
CA LEU A 6 62.12 -48.65 -1.82
C LEU A 6 61.90 -47.22 -2.36
N ARG A 7 61.47 -47.11 -3.63
CA ARG A 7 61.00 -45.84 -4.21
C ARG A 7 59.67 -45.48 -3.54
N LYS A 8 59.65 -44.42 -2.72
CA LYS A 8 58.40 -43.76 -2.32
C LYS A 8 57.79 -43.13 -3.57
N ALA A 9 56.61 -43.58 -3.96
CA ALA A 9 55.83 -42.90 -5.00
C ALA A 9 55.43 -41.50 -4.50
N PRO A 10 55.45 -40.46 -5.35
CA PRO A 10 54.94 -39.16 -4.97
C PRO A 10 53.45 -39.28 -4.64
N ALA A 11 53.02 -38.65 -3.54
CA ALA A 11 51.60 -38.53 -3.24
C ALA A 11 50.94 -37.76 -4.39
N ALA A 12 50.22 -38.47 -5.26
CA ALA A 12 49.42 -37.83 -6.29
C ALA A 12 48.35 -37.01 -5.57
N LEU A 13 48.29 -35.71 -5.84
CA LEU A 13 47.21 -34.88 -5.34
C LEU A 13 45.90 -35.50 -5.85
N GLU A 14 45.00 -35.85 -4.94
CA GLU A 14 43.70 -36.47 -5.25
C GLU A 14 42.76 -35.42 -5.86
N VAL A 15 43.08 -34.97 -7.08
CA VAL A 15 42.34 -33.93 -7.81
C VAL A 15 40.89 -34.35 -8.01
N THR A 16 40.63 -35.64 -8.22
CA THR A 16 39.28 -36.21 -8.31
C THR A 16 38.49 -36.02 -7.02
N ALA A 17 39.11 -36.24 -5.86
CA ALA A 17 38.46 -36.03 -4.57
C ALA A 17 38.16 -34.54 -4.32
N PHE A 18 39.05 -33.65 -4.76
CA PHE A 18 38.85 -32.20 -4.67
C PHE A 18 37.75 -31.70 -5.62
N ILE A 19 37.69 -32.23 -6.84
CA ILE A 19 36.60 -31.94 -7.79
C ILE A 19 35.26 -32.41 -7.22
N ASN A 20 35.20 -33.61 -6.64
CA ASN A 20 33.99 -34.13 -6.02
C ASN A 20 33.49 -33.22 -4.89
N LEU A 21 34.40 -32.64 -4.11
CA LEU A 21 34.06 -31.66 -3.07
C LEU A 21 33.42 -30.39 -3.66
N ILE A 22 34.04 -29.81 -4.70
CA ILE A 22 33.53 -28.60 -5.36
C ILE A 22 32.15 -28.85 -6.01
N VAL A 23 31.99 -30.00 -6.69
CA VAL A 23 30.74 -30.38 -7.38
C VAL A 23 29.57 -30.51 -6.40
N VAL A 24 29.82 -30.89 -5.15
CA VAL A 24 28.78 -30.97 -4.10
C VAL A 24 28.50 -29.58 -3.49
N LEU A 25 29.53 -28.74 -3.35
CA LEU A 25 29.44 -27.41 -2.74
C LEU A 25 28.63 -26.41 -3.58
N VAL A 26 28.82 -26.40 -4.89
CA VAL A 26 28.14 -25.46 -5.81
C VAL A 26 26.60 -25.56 -5.73
N PRO A 27 25.96 -26.73 -5.93
CA PRO A 27 24.51 -26.84 -5.83
C PRO A 27 24.00 -26.63 -4.39
N PHE A 28 24.79 -26.98 -3.37
CA PHE A 28 24.44 -26.70 -1.98
C PHE A 28 24.35 -25.20 -1.69
N LEU A 29 25.37 -24.44 -2.10
CA LEU A 29 25.40 -22.98 -1.96
C LEU A 29 24.29 -22.31 -2.78
N LEU A 30 24.07 -22.77 -4.02
CA LEU A 30 22.98 -22.26 -4.86
C LEU A 30 21.60 -22.53 -4.23
N SER A 31 21.38 -23.71 -3.64
CA SER A 31 20.13 -24.02 -2.94
C SER A 31 19.88 -23.04 -1.78
N THR A 32 20.91 -22.68 -1.00
CA THR A 32 20.74 -21.72 0.10
C THR A 32 20.38 -20.31 -0.38
N ALA A 33 20.90 -19.88 -1.54
CA ALA A 33 20.61 -18.57 -2.11
C ALA A 33 19.18 -18.45 -2.65
N VAL A 34 18.62 -19.55 -3.18
CA VAL A 34 17.28 -19.56 -3.80
C VAL A 34 16.15 -19.52 -2.76
N PHE A 35 16.44 -19.88 -1.49
CA PHE A 35 15.43 -19.95 -0.43
C PHE A 35 15.19 -18.64 0.34
N THR A 36 15.96 -17.58 0.11
CA THR A 36 15.74 -16.30 0.82
C THR A 36 14.72 -15.43 0.08
N ARG A 37 13.49 -15.91 -0.05
CA ARG A 37 12.33 -15.03 -0.30
C ARG A 37 11.78 -14.59 1.04
N LEU A 38 12.44 -13.61 1.68
CA LEU A 38 11.84 -12.88 2.78
C LEU A 38 10.61 -12.15 2.22
N ALA A 39 9.42 -12.68 2.51
CA ALA A 39 8.20 -11.91 2.35
C ALA A 39 8.22 -10.84 3.45
N VAL A 40 8.72 -9.66 3.12
CA VAL A 40 8.55 -8.49 3.97
C VAL A 40 7.08 -8.11 3.87
N LEU A 41 6.28 -8.53 4.85
CA LEU A 41 4.95 -7.97 5.05
C LEU A 41 5.15 -6.59 5.66
N GLU A 42 5.15 -5.55 4.83
CA GLU A 42 5.15 -4.17 5.30
C GLU A 42 3.85 -3.90 6.04
N LEU A 43 3.89 -4.05 7.36
CA LEU A 43 2.79 -3.65 8.22
C LEU A 43 2.87 -2.12 8.36
N ASN A 44 2.22 -1.41 7.43
CA ASN A 44 2.01 0.03 7.56
C ASN A 44 1.06 0.28 8.72
N LEU A 45 1.62 0.49 9.91
CA LEU A 45 0.89 1.04 11.05
C LEU A 45 0.35 2.42 10.61
N PRO A 46 -0.93 2.74 10.87
CA PRO A 46 -1.50 4.01 10.46
C PRO A 46 -0.66 5.12 11.08
N ALA A 47 0.08 5.85 10.24
CA ALA A 47 0.68 7.09 10.66
C ALA A 47 -0.48 8.01 11.06
N GLN A 48 -0.37 8.64 12.22
CA GLN A 48 -1.35 9.59 12.77
C GLN A 48 -1.71 10.71 11.76
N THR A 49 -0.95 10.86 10.66
CA THR A 49 -1.38 11.52 9.42
C THR A 49 -0.40 11.15 8.30
N ALA A 50 -0.85 10.42 7.28
CA ALA A 50 -0.06 10.12 6.08
C ALA A 50 -0.57 10.98 4.91
N GLY A 51 -0.26 12.28 4.95
CA GLY A 51 -0.74 13.24 3.94
C GLY A 51 -0.51 12.80 2.49
N VAL A 52 -1.31 13.39 1.58
CA VAL A 52 -1.42 13.05 0.15
C VAL A 52 -0.05 12.92 -0.56
N GLU A 53 0.97 13.65 -0.12
CA GLU A 53 2.32 13.60 -0.66
C GLU A 53 2.99 12.23 -0.52
N LYS A 54 2.70 11.47 0.55
CA LYS A 54 3.34 10.19 0.87
C LYS A 54 2.78 8.99 0.07
N LEU A 55 1.71 9.17 -0.70
CA LEU A 55 1.18 8.14 -1.60
C LEU A 55 2.21 7.81 -2.69
N GLN A 56 2.81 6.62 -2.64
CA GLN A 56 3.73 6.08 -3.66
C GLN A 56 3.06 4.97 -4.49
N VAL A 57 1.84 5.24 -4.97
CA VAL A 57 1.06 4.30 -5.78
C VAL A 57 0.87 4.85 -7.18
N ASP A 58 1.12 4.01 -8.19
CA ASP A 58 0.94 4.36 -9.60
C ASP A 58 -0.54 4.56 -9.96
N LYS A 59 -1.43 3.84 -9.26
CA LYS A 59 -2.87 3.88 -9.46
C LYS A 59 -3.61 4.01 -8.14
N LEU A 60 -4.35 5.10 -7.98
CA LEU A 60 -5.16 5.36 -6.79
C LEU A 60 -6.45 4.53 -6.82
N GLN A 61 -6.65 3.75 -5.78
CA GLN A 61 -7.90 3.10 -5.40
C GLN A 61 -8.45 3.82 -4.16
N LEU A 62 -9.05 4.99 -4.39
CA LEU A 62 -9.57 5.85 -3.33
C LEU A 62 -10.67 5.15 -2.55
N GLU A 63 -10.51 5.12 -1.24
CA GLU A 63 -11.43 4.51 -0.29
C GLU A 63 -11.76 5.50 0.83
N LEU A 64 -13.05 5.62 1.14
CA LEU A 64 -13.61 6.47 2.17
C LEU A 64 -14.32 5.57 3.18
N VAL A 65 -13.82 5.44 4.39
CA VAL A 65 -14.43 4.60 5.43
C VAL A 65 -15.10 5.49 6.46
N LEU A 66 -16.42 5.43 6.52
CA LEU A 66 -17.22 6.15 7.50
C LEU A 66 -17.32 5.35 8.81
N ARG A 67 -16.66 5.85 9.85
CA ARG A 67 -16.73 5.33 11.22
C ARG A 67 -17.78 6.08 12.03
N ALA A 68 -17.90 5.74 13.31
CA ALA A 68 -18.82 6.42 14.23
C ALA A 68 -18.36 7.84 14.57
N ASP A 69 -17.04 8.04 14.64
CA ASP A 69 -16.37 9.24 15.14
C ASP A 69 -15.58 10.00 14.07
N ALA A 70 -15.33 9.38 12.92
CA ALA A 70 -14.50 9.97 11.87
C ALA A 70 -14.77 9.39 10.47
N ILE A 71 -14.26 10.08 9.45
CA ILE A 71 -14.08 9.59 8.09
C ILE A 71 -12.59 9.30 7.88
N ASP A 72 -12.26 8.04 7.60
CA ASP A 72 -10.93 7.69 7.12
C ASP A 72 -10.90 7.81 5.59
N VAL A 73 -9.92 8.53 5.08
CA VAL A 73 -9.65 8.63 3.64
C VAL A 73 -8.36 7.90 3.38
N GLY A 74 -8.36 6.96 2.45
CA GLY A 74 -7.24 6.06 2.20
C GLY A 74 -7.11 5.67 0.74
N ASP A 75 -5.98 5.06 0.45
CA ASP A 75 -5.81 4.21 -0.73
C ASP A 75 -5.89 2.75 -0.30
N ARG A 76 -6.60 1.91 -1.06
CA ARG A 76 -6.77 0.49 -0.72
C ARG A 76 -5.43 -0.27 -0.59
N ILE A 77 -4.39 0.18 -1.31
CA ILE A 77 -3.07 -0.46 -1.32
C ILE A 77 -2.05 0.38 -0.53
N GLY A 78 -2.07 1.70 -0.73
CA GLY A 78 -1.15 2.68 -0.16
C GLY A 78 -1.46 3.11 1.27
N GLY A 79 -2.59 2.67 1.84
CA GLY A 79 -2.93 2.89 3.24
C GLY A 79 -3.65 4.21 3.51
N LEU A 80 -3.76 4.56 4.80
CA LEU A 80 -4.49 5.73 5.28
C LEU A 80 -3.83 7.03 4.79
N ILE A 81 -4.62 7.92 4.18
CA ILE A 81 -4.19 9.26 3.74
C ILE A 81 -4.48 10.29 4.84
N ALA A 82 -5.71 10.28 5.35
CA ALA A 82 -6.12 11.19 6.41
C ALA A 82 -7.22 10.59 7.27
N HIS A 83 -7.22 10.98 8.53
CA HIS A 83 -8.28 10.74 9.47
C HIS A 83 -9.01 12.06 9.74
N LEU A 84 -10.29 12.14 9.40
CA LEU A 84 -11.10 13.34 9.53
C LEU A 84 -12.13 13.14 10.64
N PRO A 85 -11.88 13.64 11.86
CA PRO A 85 -12.84 13.52 12.95
C PRO A 85 -14.16 14.22 12.60
N HIS A 86 -15.26 13.68 13.11
CA HIS A 86 -16.57 14.30 12.98
C HIS A 86 -16.62 15.64 13.73
N THR A 87 -17.42 16.56 13.22
CA THR A 87 -17.79 17.80 13.91
C THR A 87 -18.93 17.54 14.90
N ALA A 88 -19.30 18.55 15.68
CA ALA A 88 -20.44 18.49 16.60
C ALA A 88 -21.77 18.09 15.90
N ASP A 89 -21.91 18.42 14.61
CA ASP A 89 -23.12 18.16 13.81
C ASP A 89 -23.00 16.92 12.90
N GLY A 90 -21.92 16.15 13.04
CA GLY A 90 -21.65 14.94 12.24
C GLY A 90 -20.45 15.07 11.31
N PRO A 91 -20.37 14.26 10.24
CA PRO A 91 -19.16 14.13 9.43
C PRO A 91 -18.74 15.44 8.77
N ASP A 92 -17.44 15.77 8.81
CA ASP A 92 -16.90 17.00 8.22
C ASP A 92 -16.75 16.89 6.70
N VAL A 93 -17.87 17.11 6.01
CA VAL A 93 -17.96 17.09 4.55
C VAL A 93 -17.07 18.17 3.91
N ARG A 94 -16.84 19.30 4.59
CA ARG A 94 -16.02 20.40 4.07
C ARG A 94 -14.55 20.01 4.08
N ALA A 95 -14.07 19.47 5.20
CA ALA A 95 -12.69 18.97 5.30
C ALA A 95 -12.44 17.84 4.32
N LEU A 96 -13.41 16.93 4.16
CA LEU A 96 -13.35 15.87 3.15
C LEU A 96 -13.18 16.43 1.73
N ASN A 97 -14.03 17.38 1.32
CA ASN A 97 -13.96 17.95 -0.03
C ASN A 97 -12.62 18.66 -0.28
N ALA A 98 -12.11 19.40 0.70
CA ALA A 98 -10.81 20.06 0.63
C ALA A 98 -9.66 19.06 0.45
N LEU A 99 -9.70 17.93 1.16
CA LEU A 99 -8.72 16.86 1.00
C LEU A 99 -8.83 16.20 -0.38
N LEU A 100 -10.05 15.90 -0.84
CA LEU A 100 -10.28 15.28 -2.15
C LEU A 100 -9.78 16.15 -3.30
N HIS A 101 -9.83 17.49 -3.18
CA HIS A 101 -9.17 18.39 -4.13
C HIS A 101 -7.66 18.18 -4.20
N GLN A 102 -7.00 17.99 -3.06
CA GLN A 102 -5.55 17.73 -3.03
C GLN A 102 -5.22 16.37 -3.65
N VAL A 103 -6.01 15.35 -3.33
CA VAL A 103 -5.86 14.01 -3.92
C VAL A 103 -6.08 14.07 -5.44
N LYS A 104 -7.13 14.75 -5.90
CA LYS A 104 -7.43 14.91 -7.34
C LYS A 104 -6.33 15.67 -8.09
N ALA A 105 -5.68 16.64 -7.46
CA ALA A 105 -4.55 17.34 -8.07
C ALA A 105 -3.35 16.41 -8.34
N LYS A 106 -3.14 15.40 -7.48
CA LYS A 106 -2.09 14.39 -7.66
C LYS A 106 -2.50 13.26 -8.62
N PHE A 107 -3.79 12.92 -8.66
CA PHE A 107 -4.35 11.87 -9.50
C PHE A 107 -5.48 12.41 -10.42
N PRO A 108 -5.14 13.24 -11.42
CA PRO A 108 -6.13 13.95 -12.24
C PRO A 108 -7.01 13.02 -13.07
N ASP A 109 -6.44 11.91 -13.55
CA ASP A 109 -7.12 10.95 -14.42
C ASP A 109 -8.07 10.00 -13.67
N GLU A 110 -7.93 9.91 -12.35
CA GLU A 110 -8.71 9.00 -11.52
C GLU A 110 -10.11 9.54 -11.23
N LYS A 111 -11.13 8.70 -11.42
CA LYS A 111 -12.55 9.07 -11.31
C LYS A 111 -13.32 8.24 -10.29
N ALA A 112 -12.75 7.12 -9.86
CA ALA A 112 -13.42 6.18 -8.99
C ALA A 112 -13.15 6.50 -7.52
N ALA A 113 -14.18 6.32 -6.69
CA ALA A 113 -14.07 6.33 -5.25
C ALA A 113 -14.97 5.22 -4.67
N THR A 114 -14.52 4.57 -3.60
CA THR A 114 -15.33 3.62 -2.86
C THR A 114 -15.69 4.23 -1.51
N LEU A 115 -16.99 4.34 -1.23
CA LEU A 115 -17.52 4.73 0.07
C LEU A 115 -17.92 3.48 0.82
N LEU A 116 -17.29 3.25 1.96
CA LEU A 116 -17.62 2.18 2.89
C LEU A 116 -18.33 2.78 4.10
N ALA A 117 -19.57 2.36 4.33
CA ALA A 117 -20.37 2.88 5.43
C ALA A 117 -20.96 1.75 6.27
N ARG A 118 -21.25 2.05 7.54
CA ARG A 118 -21.92 1.09 8.42
C ARG A 118 -23.42 1.02 8.09
N PRO A 119 -24.10 -0.12 8.30
CA PRO A 119 -25.53 -0.26 8.00
C PRO A 119 -26.45 0.70 8.78
N ASP A 120 -26.01 1.20 9.94
CA ASP A 120 -26.72 2.17 10.78
C ASP A 120 -26.54 3.63 10.31
N THR A 121 -25.78 3.87 9.24
CA THR A 121 -25.51 5.22 8.75
C THR A 121 -26.78 5.85 8.19
N PRO A 122 -27.16 7.07 8.63
CA PRO A 122 -28.32 7.77 8.07
C PRO A 122 -28.15 8.01 6.56
N TYR A 123 -29.20 7.73 5.79
CA TYR A 123 -29.19 7.90 4.34
C TYR A 123 -28.77 9.31 3.88
N ARG A 124 -29.22 10.34 4.61
CA ARG A 124 -28.83 11.74 4.34
C ARG A 124 -27.32 11.96 4.42
N THR A 125 -26.65 11.31 5.36
CA THR A 125 -25.20 11.38 5.53
C THR A 125 -24.49 10.74 4.36
N LEU A 126 -24.96 9.58 3.89
CA LEU A 126 -24.41 8.93 2.71
C LEU A 126 -24.50 9.82 1.47
N VAL A 127 -25.67 10.40 1.20
CA VAL A 127 -25.87 11.28 0.05
C VAL A 127 -24.96 12.52 0.15
N ALA A 128 -24.85 13.15 1.33
CA ALA A 128 -23.98 14.30 1.52
C ALA A 128 -22.50 13.99 1.24
N LEU A 129 -22.03 12.81 1.67
CA LEU A 129 -20.67 12.36 1.38
C LEU A 129 -20.50 12.04 -0.10
N MET A 130 -21.47 11.39 -0.74
CA MET A 130 -21.43 11.10 -2.17
C MET A 130 -21.38 12.38 -3.01
N ASP A 131 -22.18 13.38 -2.67
CA ASP A 131 -22.20 14.67 -3.37
C ASP A 131 -20.85 15.39 -3.23
N ALA A 132 -20.29 15.41 -2.03
CA ALA A 132 -18.98 16.01 -1.77
C ALA A 132 -17.80 15.25 -2.37
N THR A 133 -17.99 13.95 -2.67
CA THR A 133 -16.97 13.14 -3.34
C THR A 133 -17.03 13.32 -4.86
N ARG A 134 -18.21 13.58 -5.42
CA ARG A 134 -18.44 13.79 -6.85
C ARG A 134 -17.96 15.15 -7.33
N GLU A 135 -18.34 16.21 -6.62
CA GLU A 135 -18.10 17.59 -7.04
C GLU A 135 -17.39 18.40 -5.95
N GLY A 136 -16.35 19.12 -6.36
CA GLY A 136 -15.63 20.10 -5.58
C GLY A 136 -16.07 21.50 -5.92
N ARG A 137 -16.14 22.40 -4.94
CA ARG A 137 -16.32 23.84 -5.19
C ARG A 137 -14.98 24.51 -5.02
N THR A 138 -14.35 24.88 -6.14
CA THR A 138 -13.08 25.63 -6.12
C THR A 138 -13.34 27.08 -6.50
N THR A 139 -12.72 28.01 -5.78
CA THR A 139 -12.79 29.44 -6.10
C THR A 139 -11.65 29.79 -7.06
N ARG A 140 -11.97 30.22 -8.28
CA ARG A 140 -10.99 30.76 -9.23
C ARG A 140 -11.18 32.28 -9.28
N GLY A 141 -10.46 33.00 -8.42
CA GLY A 141 -10.68 34.44 -8.22
C GLY A 141 -11.98 34.70 -7.47
N THR A 142 -12.91 35.44 -8.06
CA THR A 142 -14.25 35.74 -7.49
C THR A 142 -15.34 34.73 -7.91
N GLU A 143 -15.04 33.81 -8.82
CA GLU A 143 -16.01 32.82 -9.31
C GLU A 143 -15.85 31.48 -8.60
N VAL A 144 -16.98 30.94 -8.12
CA VAL A 144 -17.07 29.57 -7.61
C VAL A 144 -17.30 28.64 -8.79
N VAL A 145 -16.25 27.93 -9.20
CA VAL A 145 -16.31 26.96 -10.29
C VAL A 145 -16.49 25.56 -9.69
N LYS A 146 -17.47 24.82 -10.22
CA LYS A 146 -17.62 23.40 -9.92
C LYS A 146 -16.51 22.62 -10.62
N ALA A 147 -15.72 21.88 -9.85
CA ALA A 147 -14.71 20.98 -10.36
C ALA A 147 -15.14 19.53 -10.15
N GLU A 148 -14.97 18.70 -11.17
CA GLU A 148 -15.17 17.25 -11.04
C GLU A 148 -14.07 16.66 -10.14
N LEU A 149 -14.48 15.87 -9.14
CA LEU A 149 -13.58 15.11 -8.27
C LEU A 149 -13.63 13.63 -8.68
N PHE A 150 -14.37 12.80 -7.95
CA PHE A 150 -14.48 11.35 -8.17
C PHE A 150 -15.93 10.97 -8.44
N PRO A 151 -16.42 11.10 -9.69
CA PRO A 151 -17.83 10.94 -10.00
C PRO A 151 -18.33 9.49 -10.00
N VAL A 152 -17.43 8.51 -10.10
CA VAL A 152 -17.78 7.08 -10.14
C VAL A 152 -17.68 6.52 -8.72
N ILE A 153 -18.78 6.61 -7.98
CA ILE A 153 -18.82 6.21 -6.57
C ILE A 153 -19.42 4.81 -6.44
N SER A 154 -18.68 3.91 -5.80
CA SER A 154 -19.17 2.60 -5.36
C SER A 154 -19.49 2.65 -3.87
N LEU A 155 -20.54 1.97 -3.43
CA LEU A 155 -20.92 1.86 -2.02
C LEU A 155 -20.67 0.43 -1.54
N GLY A 156 -20.10 0.30 -0.34
CA GLY A 156 -19.90 -0.99 0.32
C GLY A 156 -20.06 -0.88 1.84
N ASP A 157 -19.93 -2.02 2.51
CA ASP A 157 -19.99 -2.08 3.96
C ASP A 157 -18.62 -1.72 4.58
N ALA A 158 -18.65 -0.82 5.56
CA ALA A 158 -17.48 -0.53 6.37
C ALA A 158 -17.06 -1.79 7.15
N PRO A 159 -15.74 -2.12 7.18
CA PRO A 159 -15.26 -3.21 7.99
C PRO A 159 -15.63 -2.97 9.44
N GLN A 160 -16.24 -3.97 10.07
CA GLN A 160 -16.56 -3.95 11.49
C GLN A 160 -15.26 -4.13 12.28
N GLY A 161 -14.48 -3.06 12.39
CA GLY A 161 -13.34 -3.00 13.31
C GLY A 161 -13.85 -3.03 14.74
N LYS A 162 -13.23 -3.89 15.57
CA LYS A 162 -13.43 -3.93 17.03
C LYS A 162 -13.08 -2.61 17.69
#